data_AF-A0A2T3J4C3-F1
#
_entry.id   AF-A0A2T3J4C3-F1
#
_cell.length_a   1.000
_cell.length_b   1.000
_cell.length_c   1.000
_cell.angle_alpha   90.00
_cell.angle_beta   90.00
_cell.angle_gamma   90.00
#
_symmetry.space_group_name_H-M   'P 1'
#
loop_
_entity.id
_entity.type
_entity.pdbx_description
1 polymer ?
#
loop_
_entity_poly.entity_id
_entity_poly.type
_entity_poly.pdbx_seq_one_letter_code
_entity_poly.pdbx_strand_id
1 'polypeptide(L)'
;MTQIRSHTVPVTAFIIVTLIIIWSGLDPQFPDVWLAEIIPVVSILAPLLMTYRFFQFSNTAYILIAIWMSLHTIGAHYTFANVPFDWFTELTGSQRNNFDRIAHFSIGLYAYPIAEFIVRKQYCKPLVATLFALATIMAIAAGYEIIEWWYASLAGGDAGIEFLGSQGDIWDAQKDMFADTLGAFTSLILFHIIKPYQRESVS
;
A
#
# COMPACT_ATOMS: atom_id res chain seq x y z
N MET A 1 5.26 12.90 -29.65
CA MET A 1 5.27 14.10 -28.80
C MET A 1 5.77 13.67 -27.44
N THR A 2 6.77 14.33 -26.86
CA THR A 2 7.17 14.09 -25.45
C THR A 2 5.91 14.26 -24.60
N GLN A 3 5.43 13.21 -23.91
CA GLN A 3 4.46 13.45 -22.84
C GLN A 3 5.09 14.46 -21.89
N ILE A 4 4.58 15.69 -21.91
CA ILE A 4 4.81 16.66 -20.85
C ILE A 4 4.30 15.94 -19.61
N ARG A 5 5.21 15.46 -18.76
CA ARG A 5 4.84 14.77 -17.53
C ARG A 5 4.03 15.76 -16.70
N SER A 6 2.72 15.55 -16.64
CA SER A 6 1.84 16.40 -15.87
C SER A 6 2.21 16.26 -14.39
N HIS A 7 2.77 17.32 -13.81
CA HIS A 7 3.06 17.38 -12.38
C HIS A 7 1.79 17.43 -11.53
N THR A 8 0.63 17.70 -12.15
CA THR A 8 -0.65 17.83 -11.47
C THR A 8 -1.01 16.54 -10.72
N VAL A 9 -0.91 15.36 -11.35
CA VAL A 9 -1.31 14.10 -10.70
C VAL A 9 -0.41 13.77 -9.49
N PRO A 10 0.93 13.77 -9.60
CA PRO A 10 1.79 13.54 -8.45
C PRO A 10 1.58 14.55 -7.33
N VAL A 11 1.46 15.85 -7.66
CA VAL A 11 1.28 16.91 -6.66
C VAL A 11 -0.07 16.76 -5.95
N THR A 12 -1.15 16.53 -6.69
CA THR A 12 -2.47 16.28 -6.11
C THR A 12 -2.47 15.06 -5.20
N ALA A 13 -1.86 13.96 -5.63
CA ALA A 13 -1.72 12.75 -4.83
C ALA A 13 -0.96 13.02 -3.51
N PHE A 14 0.15 13.75 -3.56
CA PHE A 14 0.92 14.12 -2.36
C PHE A 14 0.14 15.03 -1.43
N ILE A 15 -0.58 16.03 -1.95
CA ILE A 15 -1.41 16.91 -1.13
C ILE A 15 -2.49 16.11 -0.42
N ILE A 16 -3.22 15.25 -1.14
CA ILE A 16 -4.28 14.42 -0.56
C ILE A 16 -3.72 13.55 0.57
N VAL A 17 -2.65 12.82 0.30
CA VAL A 17 -2.03 11.92 1.29
C VAL A 17 -1.54 12.70 2.51
N THR A 18 -0.91 13.86 2.30
CA THR A 18 -0.44 14.71 3.41
C THR A 18 -1.59 15.19 4.27
N LEU A 19 -2.71 15.61 3.66
CA LEU A 19 -3.90 16.03 4.40
C LEU A 19 -4.50 14.87 5.22
N ILE A 20 -4.51 13.65 4.68
CA ILE A 20 -4.98 12.46 5.39
C ILE A 20 -4.06 12.11 6.56
N ILE A 21 -2.73 12.22 6.39
CA ILE A 21 -1.76 12.02 7.49
C ILE A 21 -1.93 13.05 8.59
N ILE A 22 -2.14 14.33 8.24
CA ILE A 22 -2.39 15.38 9.23
C ILE A 22 -3.68 15.08 9.98
N TRP A 23 -4.75 14.71 9.28
CA TRP A 23 -6.03 14.36 9.88
C TRP A 23 -5.93 13.13 10.78
N SER A 24 -5.24 12.07 10.37
CA SER A 24 -5.19 10.82 11.13
C SER A 24 -4.50 10.99 12.49
N GLY A 25 -3.56 11.92 12.60
CA GLY A 25 -2.89 12.26 13.86
C GLY A 25 -3.73 13.13 14.80
N LEU A 26 -4.91 13.61 14.37
CA LEU A 26 -5.84 14.33 15.23
C LEU A 26 -6.68 13.30 16.00
N ASP A 27 -6.36 13.07 17.28
CA ASP A 27 -7.11 12.17 18.17
C ASP A 27 -7.26 10.74 17.62
N PRO A 28 -6.16 10.04 17.30
CA PRO A 28 -6.24 8.64 16.88
C PRO A 28 -6.78 7.76 18.00
N GLN A 29 -7.55 6.72 17.65
CA GLN A 29 -8.19 5.80 18.61
C GLN A 29 -7.17 5.19 19.58
N PHE A 30 -6.00 4.79 19.05
CA PHE A 30 -4.89 4.26 19.83
C PHE A 30 -3.57 4.95 19.40
N PRO A 31 -3.07 5.94 20.17
CA PRO A 31 -1.87 6.71 19.78
C PRO A 31 -0.62 5.87 19.53
N ASP A 32 -0.39 4.82 20.32
CA ASP A 32 0.76 3.93 20.16
C ASP A 32 0.66 3.09 18.89
N VAL A 33 -0.54 2.60 18.57
CA VAL A 33 -0.82 1.85 17.32
C VAL A 33 -0.69 2.79 16.13
N TRP A 34 -1.28 4.00 16.20
CA TRP A 34 -1.15 5.00 15.15
C TRP A 34 0.32 5.32 14.84
N LEU A 35 1.16 5.46 15.87
CA LEU A 35 2.58 5.71 15.68
C LEU A 35 3.27 4.55 14.97
N ALA A 36 2.95 3.31 15.32
CA ALA A 36 3.50 2.13 14.66
C ALA A 36 3.09 2.07 13.18
N GLU A 37 1.82 2.34 12.87
CA GLU A 37 1.23 2.25 11.52
C GLU A 37 1.60 3.43 10.60
N ILE A 38 1.84 4.63 11.16
CA ILE A 38 2.21 5.79 10.34
C ILE A 38 3.67 5.74 9.87
N ILE A 39 4.54 5.00 10.58
CA ILE A 39 5.96 4.84 10.23
C ILE A 39 6.12 4.24 8.81
N PRO A 40 5.48 3.11 8.46
CA PRO A 40 5.46 2.59 7.08
C PRO A 40 5.08 3.64 6.04
N VAL A 41 4.00 4.41 6.28
CA VAL A 41 3.52 5.44 5.33
C VAL A 41 4.58 6.52 5.11
N VAL A 42 5.15 7.06 6.18
CA VAL A 42 6.19 8.10 6.11
C VAL A 42 7.46 7.56 5.45
N SER A 43 7.81 6.30 5.73
CA SER A 43 8.96 5.62 5.12
C SER A 43 8.87 5.48 3.61
N ILE A 44 7.65 5.51 3.04
CA ILE A 44 7.39 5.52 1.60
C ILE A 44 7.31 6.97 1.07
N LEU A 45 6.56 7.83 1.76
CA LEU A 45 6.33 9.21 1.32
C LEU A 45 7.63 10.02 1.25
N ALA A 46 8.50 9.91 2.26
CA ALA A 46 9.73 10.70 2.32
C ALA A 46 10.69 10.39 1.15
N PRO A 47 11.03 9.11 0.84
CA PRO A 47 11.80 8.78 -0.35
C PRO A 47 11.13 9.23 -1.66
N LEU A 48 9.81 9.14 -1.79
CA LEU A 48 9.12 9.60 -3.00
C LEU A 48 9.30 11.11 -3.24
N LEU A 49 9.24 11.92 -2.17
CA LEU A 49 9.48 13.36 -2.25
C LEU A 49 10.95 13.67 -2.55
N MET A 50 11.88 13.02 -1.84
CA MET A 50 13.32 13.22 -2.00
C MET A 50 13.82 12.82 -3.39
N THR A 51 13.26 11.74 -3.95
CA THR A 51 13.69 11.19 -5.24
C THR A 51 12.93 11.76 -6.43
N TYR A 52 11.89 12.59 -6.21
CA TYR A 52 11.02 13.12 -7.26
C TYR A 52 11.77 13.83 -8.41
N ARG A 53 12.86 14.54 -8.11
CA ARG A 53 13.66 15.21 -9.14
C ARG A 53 14.55 14.26 -9.94
N PHE A 54 14.87 13.08 -9.39
CA PHE A 54 15.78 12.09 -9.99
C PHE A 54 15.02 10.99 -10.74
N PHE A 55 13.87 10.57 -10.23
CA PHE A 55 13.01 9.58 -10.85
C PHE A 55 11.54 9.92 -10.57
N GLN A 56 10.80 10.22 -11.64
CA GLN A 56 9.36 10.42 -11.57
C GLN A 56 8.67 9.18 -12.11
N PHE A 57 7.83 8.58 -11.28
CA PHE A 57 6.94 7.48 -11.67
C PHE A 57 5.87 7.97 -12.65
N SER A 58 5.16 7.03 -13.28
CA SER A 58 3.97 7.35 -14.08
C SER A 58 2.84 7.89 -13.21
N ASN A 59 1.91 8.61 -13.82
CA ASN A 59 0.70 9.09 -13.12
C ASN A 59 -0.09 7.94 -12.51
N THR A 60 -0.18 6.80 -13.22
CA THR A 60 -0.81 5.58 -12.71
C THR A 60 -0.11 5.10 -11.44
N ALA A 61 1.21 5.00 -11.44
CA ALA A 61 1.96 4.61 -10.25
C ALA A 61 1.72 5.56 -9.07
N TYR A 62 1.72 6.88 -9.26
CA TYR A 62 1.41 7.81 -8.17
C TYR A 62 -0.01 7.64 -7.61
N ILE A 63 -1.00 7.35 -8.46
CA ILE A 63 -2.37 7.06 -8.01
C ILE A 63 -2.39 5.77 -7.19
N LEU A 64 -1.79 4.68 -7.68
CA LEU A 64 -1.74 3.39 -6.97
C LEU A 64 -1.03 3.51 -5.63
N ILE A 65 0.08 4.25 -5.58
CA ILE A 65 0.83 4.53 -4.35
C ILE A 65 -0.07 5.28 -3.35
N ALA A 66 -0.77 6.32 -3.81
CA ALA A 66 -1.64 7.13 -2.96
C ALA A 66 -2.85 6.37 -2.40
N ILE A 67 -3.39 5.38 -3.13
CA ILE A 67 -4.50 4.54 -2.66
C ILE A 67 -4.11 3.83 -1.37
N TRP A 68 -3.00 3.07 -1.36
CA TRP A 68 -2.56 2.39 -0.14
C TRP A 68 -2.23 3.38 0.97
N MET A 69 -1.45 4.43 0.69
CA MET A 69 -1.09 5.41 1.73
C MET A 69 -2.33 6.00 2.38
N SER A 70 -3.39 6.29 1.60
CA SER A 70 -4.65 6.81 2.12
C SER A 70 -5.39 5.79 2.97
N LEU A 71 -5.59 4.57 2.45
CA LEU A 71 -6.32 3.51 3.15
C LEU A 71 -5.62 3.09 4.44
N HIS A 72 -4.31 2.85 4.37
CA HIS A 72 -3.51 2.46 5.53
C HIS A 72 -3.46 3.58 6.58
N THR A 73 -3.40 4.85 6.19
CA THR A 73 -3.46 5.98 7.14
C THR A 73 -4.85 6.13 7.80
N ILE A 74 -5.93 5.80 7.08
CA ILE A 74 -7.28 5.72 7.68
C ILE A 74 -7.34 4.56 8.69
N GLY A 75 -6.78 3.41 8.34
CA GLY A 75 -6.61 2.27 9.25
C GLY A 75 -5.82 2.66 10.50
N ALA A 76 -4.70 3.36 10.35
CA ALA A 76 -3.88 3.86 11.46
C ALA A 76 -4.65 4.77 12.43
N HIS A 77 -5.55 5.64 11.91
CA HIS A 77 -6.36 6.53 12.75
C HIS A 77 -7.35 5.77 13.64
N TYR A 78 -8.07 4.83 13.04
CA TYR A 78 -9.13 4.10 13.73
C TYR A 78 -8.64 2.83 14.44
N THR A 79 -7.49 2.30 14.04
CA THR A 79 -7.17 0.86 13.98
C THR A 79 -8.01 0.13 12.94
N PHE A 80 -7.41 -0.85 12.25
CA PHE A 80 -8.04 -1.52 11.12
C PHE A 80 -9.35 -2.23 11.48
N ALA A 81 -9.47 -2.73 12.72
CA ALA A 81 -10.68 -3.36 13.22
C ALA A 81 -11.85 -2.37 13.42
N ASN A 82 -11.55 -1.10 13.71
CA ASN A 82 -12.55 -0.10 14.12
C ASN A 82 -12.87 0.95 13.05
N VAL A 83 -12.32 0.82 11.83
CA VAL A 83 -12.73 1.68 10.70
C VAL A 83 -14.24 1.50 10.48
N PRO A 84 -15.04 2.58 10.31
CA PRO A 84 -16.49 2.49 10.14
C PRO A 84 -16.87 1.83 8.81
N PHE A 85 -16.86 0.50 8.81
CA PHE A 85 -16.94 -0.36 7.63
C PHE A 85 -18.02 -1.44 7.76
N ASP A 86 -18.90 -1.30 8.74
CA ASP A 86 -19.97 -2.27 9.06
C ASP A 86 -20.90 -2.52 7.89
N TRP A 87 -21.18 -1.50 7.06
CA TRP A 87 -22.01 -1.65 5.87
C TRP A 87 -21.51 -2.76 4.93
N PHE A 88 -20.18 -2.95 4.83
CA PHE A 88 -19.58 -3.99 3.98
C PHE A 88 -19.53 -5.33 4.72
N THR A 89 -19.25 -5.30 6.01
CA THR A 89 -19.31 -6.48 6.90
C THR A 89 -20.70 -7.12 6.83
N GLU A 90 -21.77 -6.33 6.98
CA GLU A 90 -23.17 -6.76 6.88
C GLU A 90 -23.51 -7.26 5.47
N LEU A 91 -23.11 -6.52 4.43
CA LEU A 91 -23.35 -6.91 3.03
C LEU A 91 -22.75 -8.27 2.67
N THR A 92 -21.57 -8.58 3.21
CA THR A 92 -20.84 -9.84 2.95
C THR A 92 -21.13 -10.94 3.97
N GLY A 93 -21.84 -10.62 5.06
CA GLY A 93 -22.06 -11.54 6.18
C GLY A 93 -20.76 -11.93 6.92
N SER A 94 -19.74 -11.08 6.84
CA SER A 94 -18.46 -11.37 7.48
C SER A 94 -18.56 -11.24 9.00
N GLN A 95 -17.73 -12.01 9.70
CA GLN A 95 -17.64 -12.01 11.16
C GLN A 95 -16.62 -10.99 11.68
N ARG A 96 -15.82 -10.39 10.79
CA ARG A 96 -14.83 -9.36 11.11
C ARG A 96 -14.95 -8.16 10.18
N ASN A 97 -14.41 -7.04 10.61
CA ASN A 97 -14.15 -5.90 9.73
C ASN A 97 -13.04 -6.27 8.73
N ASN A 98 -13.34 -6.17 7.43
CA ASN A 98 -12.40 -6.51 6.35
C ASN A 98 -11.71 -5.29 5.74
N PHE A 99 -11.78 -4.12 6.38
CA PHE A 99 -11.06 -2.94 5.89
C PHE A 99 -9.56 -3.22 5.74
N ASP A 100 -8.99 -3.95 6.70
CA ASP A 100 -7.63 -4.45 6.69
C ASP A 100 -7.28 -5.22 5.41
N ARG A 101 -8.13 -6.19 5.05
CA ARG A 101 -7.99 -6.99 3.81
C ARG A 101 -7.94 -6.12 2.55
N ILE A 102 -8.67 -5.00 2.55
CA ILE A 102 -8.66 -4.04 1.44
C ILE A 102 -7.35 -3.24 1.44
N ALA A 103 -6.85 -2.87 2.62
CA ALA A 103 -5.54 -2.24 2.76
C ALA A 103 -4.41 -3.17 2.28
N HIS A 104 -4.44 -4.46 2.63
CA HIS A 104 -3.54 -5.49 2.11
C HIS A 104 -3.61 -5.61 0.58
N PHE A 105 -4.82 -5.76 0.02
CA PHE A 105 -4.97 -5.71 -1.44
C PHE A 105 -4.35 -4.44 -2.06
N SER A 106 -4.46 -3.29 -1.37
CA SER A 106 -3.92 -2.03 -1.88
C SER A 106 -2.40 -1.91 -1.81
N ILE A 107 -1.70 -2.48 -0.81
CA ILE A 107 -0.22 -2.50 -0.84
C ILE A 107 0.28 -3.37 -1.99
N GLY A 108 -0.48 -4.41 -2.35
CA GLY A 108 -0.22 -5.21 -3.54
C GLY A 108 -0.08 -4.37 -4.81
N LEU A 109 -0.78 -3.24 -4.91
CA LEU A 109 -0.70 -2.34 -6.05
C LEU A 109 0.71 -1.76 -6.29
N TYR A 110 1.60 -1.84 -5.29
CA TYR A 110 2.98 -1.39 -5.36
C TYR A 110 3.86 -2.26 -6.26
N ALA A 111 3.39 -3.44 -6.67
CA ALA A 111 4.08 -4.22 -7.69
C ALA A 111 4.24 -3.42 -9.01
N TYR A 112 3.26 -2.58 -9.36
CA TYR A 112 3.34 -1.69 -10.53
C TYR A 112 4.53 -0.72 -10.47
N PRO A 113 4.65 0.19 -9.48
CA PRO A 113 5.79 1.10 -9.41
C PRO A 113 7.12 0.37 -9.28
N ILE A 114 7.19 -0.75 -8.55
CA ILE A 114 8.43 -1.56 -8.47
C ILE A 114 8.85 -2.03 -9.87
N ALA A 115 7.93 -2.66 -10.62
CA ALA A 115 8.21 -3.11 -11.98
C ALA A 115 8.55 -1.94 -12.91
N GLU A 116 7.82 -0.82 -12.81
CA GLU A 116 8.10 0.39 -13.57
C GLU A 116 9.51 0.92 -13.32
N PHE A 117 9.92 1.03 -12.06
CA PHE A 117 11.25 1.50 -11.70
C PHE A 117 12.33 0.63 -12.32
N ILE A 118 12.22 -0.69 -12.15
CA ILE A 118 13.21 -1.67 -12.62
C ILE A 118 13.35 -1.62 -14.15
N VAL A 119 12.24 -1.59 -14.87
CA VAL A 119 12.28 -1.58 -16.35
C VAL A 119 12.77 -0.24 -16.87
N ARG A 120 12.30 0.88 -16.32
CA ARG A 120 12.71 2.23 -16.77
C ARG A 120 14.17 2.54 -16.42
N LYS A 121 14.73 1.90 -15.40
CA LYS A 121 16.17 1.92 -15.09
C LYS A 121 16.99 0.93 -15.90
N GLN A 122 16.34 0.15 -16.78
CA GLN A 122 16.96 -0.84 -17.67
C GLN A 122 17.69 -1.97 -16.91
N TYR A 123 17.29 -2.27 -15.67
CA TYR A 123 17.91 -3.36 -14.90
C TYR A 123 17.53 -4.74 -15.44
N CYS A 124 16.30 -4.91 -15.95
CA CYS A 124 15.89 -6.14 -16.64
C CYS A 124 14.69 -5.91 -17.57
N LYS A 125 14.29 -6.96 -18.29
CA LYS A 125 13.12 -6.95 -19.19
C LYS A 125 11.80 -6.96 -18.40
N PRO A 126 10.69 -6.46 -18.98
CA PRO A 126 9.40 -6.33 -18.28
C PRO A 126 8.90 -7.59 -17.59
N LEU A 127 9.06 -8.76 -18.21
CA LEU A 127 8.64 -10.03 -17.60
C LEU A 127 9.43 -10.37 -16.33
N VAL A 128 10.75 -10.18 -16.36
CA VAL A 128 11.59 -10.44 -15.17
C VAL A 128 11.29 -9.42 -14.08
N ALA A 129 11.09 -8.15 -14.44
CA ALA A 129 10.69 -7.12 -13.49
C ALA A 129 9.31 -7.41 -12.85
N THR A 130 8.38 -7.99 -13.60
CA THR A 130 7.06 -8.41 -13.12
C THR A 130 7.18 -9.50 -12.07
N LEU A 131 7.95 -10.56 -12.35
CA LEU A 131 8.17 -11.64 -11.41
C LEU A 131 8.90 -11.17 -10.16
N PHE A 132 9.90 -10.29 -10.32
CA PHE A 132 10.62 -9.70 -9.21
C PHE A 132 9.69 -8.83 -8.35
N ALA A 133 8.86 -7.98 -8.96
CA ALA A 133 7.93 -7.12 -8.24
C ALA A 133 6.88 -7.94 -7.47
N LEU A 134 6.33 -8.99 -8.08
CA LEU A 134 5.43 -9.92 -7.42
C LEU A 134 6.09 -10.58 -6.20
N ALA A 135 7.29 -11.15 -6.39
CA ALA A 135 8.04 -11.78 -5.31
C ALA A 135 8.40 -10.77 -4.19
N THR A 136 8.68 -9.52 -4.55
CA THR A 136 8.98 -8.45 -3.58
C THR A 136 7.76 -8.15 -2.72
N ILE A 137 6.56 -8.02 -3.33
CA ILE A 137 5.33 -7.81 -2.56
C ILE A 137 5.05 -9.00 -1.64
N MET A 138 5.14 -10.22 -2.14
CA MET A 138 4.93 -11.42 -1.30
C MET A 138 5.92 -11.49 -0.13
N ALA A 139 7.17 -11.07 -0.34
CA ALA A 139 8.17 -11.01 0.73
C ALA A 139 7.89 -9.89 1.74
N ILE A 140 7.43 -8.72 1.28
CA ILE A 140 7.01 -7.61 2.16
C ILE A 140 5.81 -8.04 3.00
N ALA A 141 4.79 -8.65 2.39
CA ALA A 141 3.62 -9.17 3.08
C ALA A 141 4.02 -10.14 4.19
N ALA A 142 4.77 -11.20 3.85
CA ALA A 142 5.25 -12.15 4.85
C ALA A 142 6.12 -11.51 5.95
N GLY A 143 6.91 -10.50 5.60
CA GLY A 143 7.70 -9.74 6.56
C GLY A 143 6.84 -8.92 7.52
N TYR A 144 5.78 -8.27 7.03
CA TYR A 144 4.89 -7.44 7.84
C TYR A 144 4.09 -8.28 8.84
N GLU A 145 3.55 -9.42 8.40
CA GLU A 145 2.85 -10.37 9.29
C GLU A 145 3.73 -10.86 10.46
N ILE A 146 5.03 -11.04 10.20
CA ILE A 146 5.99 -11.40 11.25
C ILE A 146 6.18 -10.23 12.23
N ILE A 147 6.19 -8.98 11.74
CA ILE A 147 6.29 -7.78 12.58
C ILE A 147 5.03 -7.65 13.46
N GLU A 148 3.84 -7.87 12.91
CA GLU A 148 2.57 -7.82 13.65
C GLU A 148 2.52 -8.87 14.74
N TRP A 149 2.90 -10.11 14.42
CA TRP A 149 3.03 -11.16 15.41
C TRP A 149 4.02 -10.78 16.52
N TRP A 150 5.20 -10.26 16.17
CA TRP A 150 6.20 -9.82 17.15
C TRP A 150 5.68 -8.68 18.02
N TYR A 151 5.09 -7.66 17.42
CA TYR A 151 4.51 -6.54 18.14
C TYR A 151 3.44 -7.02 19.13
N ALA A 152 2.50 -7.85 18.69
CA ALA A 152 1.45 -8.40 19.53
C ALA A 152 2.01 -9.22 20.70
N SER A 153 3.03 -10.04 20.45
CA SER A 153 3.67 -10.89 21.47
C SER A 153 4.52 -10.10 22.49
N LEU A 154 5.10 -8.96 22.10
CA LEU A 154 5.97 -8.16 22.95
C LEU A 154 5.20 -7.06 23.71
N ALA A 155 4.32 -6.34 23.03
CA ALA A 155 3.53 -5.27 23.62
C ALA A 155 2.42 -5.83 24.52
N GLY A 156 1.73 -6.89 24.06
CA GLY A 156 0.56 -7.43 24.72
C GLY A 156 -0.57 -6.40 24.88
N GLY A 157 -1.57 -6.74 25.70
CA GLY A 157 -2.71 -5.88 25.99
C GLY A 157 -3.53 -5.48 24.75
N ASP A 158 -4.32 -4.42 24.90
CA ASP A 158 -5.24 -3.96 23.85
C ASP A 158 -4.48 -3.45 22.61
N ALA A 159 -3.38 -2.70 22.80
CA ALA A 159 -2.59 -2.19 21.69
C ALA A 159 -1.98 -3.31 20.82
N GLY A 160 -1.53 -4.42 21.43
CA GLY A 160 -1.02 -5.57 20.68
C GLY A 160 -2.12 -6.31 19.91
N ILE A 161 -3.32 -6.41 20.46
CA ILE A 161 -4.49 -7.02 19.79
C ILE A 161 -4.95 -6.15 18.62
N GLU A 162 -5.00 -4.84 18.82
CA GLU A 162 -5.43 -3.88 17.79
C GLU A 162 -4.43 -3.77 16.64
N PHE A 163 -3.11 -3.79 16.92
CA PHE A 163 -2.09 -3.81 15.88
C PHE A 163 -2.05 -5.14 15.12
N LEU A 164 -2.29 -6.28 15.81
CA LEU A 164 -2.38 -7.58 15.12
C LEU A 164 -3.58 -7.66 14.18
N GLY A 165 -4.65 -6.91 14.44
CA GLY A 165 -5.81 -6.83 13.54
C GLY A 165 -6.63 -8.13 13.39
N SER A 166 -6.23 -9.25 14.01
CA SER A 166 -6.79 -10.59 13.73
C SER A 166 -8.29 -10.76 13.98
N GLN A 167 -8.87 -10.00 14.90
CA GLN A 167 -10.31 -10.09 15.23
C GLN A 167 -10.78 -11.54 15.49
N GLY A 168 -9.89 -12.41 15.97
CA GLY A 168 -10.15 -13.85 16.20
C GLY A 168 -10.07 -14.76 14.97
N ASP A 169 -9.71 -14.24 13.79
CA ASP A 169 -9.46 -15.03 12.57
C ASP A 169 -8.09 -15.72 12.66
N ILE A 170 -8.11 -17.04 12.87
CA ILE A 170 -6.88 -17.84 12.97
C ILE A 170 -6.07 -17.91 11.66
N TRP A 171 -6.68 -17.53 10.52
CA TRP A 171 -6.08 -17.55 9.20
C TRP A 171 -5.76 -16.14 8.67
N ASP A 172 -5.73 -15.14 9.56
CA ASP A 172 -5.67 -13.75 9.13
C ASP A 172 -4.45 -13.48 8.26
N ALA A 173 -3.25 -13.72 8.81
CA ALA A 173 -1.99 -13.52 8.11
C ALA A 173 -1.95 -14.20 6.74
N GLN A 174 -2.48 -15.41 6.61
CA GLN A 174 -2.50 -16.11 5.32
C GLN A 174 -3.44 -15.45 4.30
N LYS A 175 -4.58 -14.96 4.76
CA LYS A 175 -5.57 -14.27 3.92
C LYS A 175 -5.09 -12.85 3.57
N ASP A 176 -4.35 -12.18 4.44
CA ASP A 176 -3.74 -10.88 4.20
C ASP A 176 -2.63 -10.98 3.16
N MET A 177 -1.66 -11.88 3.36
CA MET A 177 -0.64 -12.18 2.34
C MET A 177 -1.27 -12.58 0.99
N PHE A 178 -2.41 -13.29 1.00
CA PHE A 178 -3.13 -13.62 -0.22
C PHE A 178 -3.75 -12.38 -0.87
N ALA A 179 -4.36 -11.48 -0.10
CA ALA A 179 -4.90 -10.22 -0.59
C ALA A 179 -3.80 -9.33 -1.19
N ASP A 180 -2.64 -9.20 -0.53
CA ASP A 180 -1.46 -8.50 -1.05
C ASP A 180 -1.04 -9.05 -2.41
N THR A 181 -0.99 -10.38 -2.51
CA THR A 181 -0.61 -11.09 -3.74
C THR A 181 -1.61 -10.83 -4.87
N LEU A 182 -2.92 -10.83 -4.58
CA LEU A 182 -3.94 -10.50 -5.57
C LEU A 182 -3.83 -9.06 -6.07
N GLY A 183 -3.57 -8.10 -5.16
CA GLY A 183 -3.30 -6.70 -5.53
C GLY A 183 -2.09 -6.55 -6.45
N ALA A 184 -1.03 -7.32 -6.18
CA ALA A 184 0.15 -7.40 -7.04
C ALA A 184 -0.18 -7.94 -8.42
N PHE A 185 -0.94 -9.04 -8.53
CA PHE A 185 -1.38 -9.55 -9.82
C PHE A 185 -2.20 -8.52 -10.60
N THR A 186 -3.19 -7.88 -9.96
CA THR A 186 -4.04 -6.87 -10.60
C THR A 186 -3.22 -5.70 -11.14
N SER A 187 -2.29 -5.17 -10.34
CA SER A 187 -1.48 -4.03 -10.75
C SER A 187 -0.44 -4.40 -11.81
N LEU A 188 0.10 -5.62 -11.80
CA LEU A 188 1.01 -6.10 -12.85
C LEU A 188 0.30 -6.36 -14.18
N ILE A 189 -0.95 -6.82 -14.17
CA ILE A 189 -1.78 -6.85 -15.39
C ILE A 189 -1.91 -5.44 -15.96
N LEU A 190 -2.23 -4.46 -15.10
CA LEU A 190 -2.33 -3.06 -15.49
C LEU A 190 -1.00 -2.51 -16.06
N PHE A 191 0.13 -2.91 -15.48
CA PHE A 191 1.46 -2.56 -15.95
C PHE A 191 1.73 -3.02 -17.39
N HIS A 192 1.31 -4.24 -17.75
CA HIS A 192 1.44 -4.77 -19.11
C HIS A 192 0.41 -4.20 -20.10
N ILE A 193 -0.71 -3.69 -19.62
CA ILE A 193 -1.71 -2.98 -20.45
C ILE A 193 -1.22 -1.57 -20.77
N ILE A 194 -0.84 -0.79 -19.75
CA ILE A 194 -0.46 0.62 -19.90
C ILE A 194 0.96 0.78 -20.45
N LYS A 195 1.86 -0.16 -20.14
CA LYS A 195 3.26 -0.19 -20.59
C LYS A 195 3.99 1.14 -20.35
N PRO A 196 4.10 1.62 -19.09
CA PRO A 196 4.71 2.93 -18.76
C PRO A 196 6.21 3.03 -19.12
N TYR A 197 6.80 1.93 -19.56
CA TYR A 197 8.19 1.80 -19.97
C TYR A 197 8.40 1.92 -21.49
N GLN A 198 7.34 1.90 -22.30
CA GLN A 198 7.47 2.15 -23.73
C GLN A 198 7.62 3.66 -23.96
N ARG A 199 8.76 4.07 -24.53
CA ARG A 199 8.87 5.42 -25.11
C ARG A 199 7.89 5.46 -26.29
N GLU A 200 6.98 6.45 -26.31
CA GLU A 200 6.27 6.78 -27.54
C GLU A 200 7.33 6.99 -28.63
N SER A 201 7.26 6.18 -29.69
CA SER A 201 8.06 6.41 -30.88
C SER A 201 7.69 7.79 -31.39
N VAL A 202 8.66 8.71 -31.40
CA VAL A 202 8.54 9.94 -32.17
C VAL A 202 8.51 9.50 -33.63
N SER A 203 7.31 9.39 -34.20
CA SER A 203 7.09 9.41 -35.64
C SER A 203 7.26 10.84 -36.14
#